data_AF-A0A3A4WN73-F1
#
_entry.id   AF-A0A3A4WN73-F1
#
_cell.length_a   1.000
_cell.length_b   1.000
_cell.length_c   1.000
_cell.angle_alpha   90.00
_cell.angle_beta   90.00
_cell.angle_gamma   90.00
#
_symmetry.space_group_name_H-M   'P 1'
#
loop_
_entity.id
_entity.type
_entity.pdbx_description
1 polymer ?
#
loop_
_entity_poly.entity_id
_entity_poly.type
_entity_poly.pdbx_seq_one_letter_code
_entity_poly.pdbx_strand_id
1 'polypeptide(L)'
;TVWQGETWHWSKHLEFLRFIELPAESKIPLELAVGGILQNDRNMLEEHGWRTVASSSLDDPESYRKYIRSSLGEFSAAKEQYVKSRSGWFSDRSVCYLAAGRPVIVQDTGFGNSLPTGKGLFSFLNRDEALSAIEEVACDYAAHSAAAFEIAKQYFEAESVLGEICRKIGLL
;
A
#
# COMPACT_ATOMS: atom_id res chain seq x y z
N THR A 1 -7.32 16.11 16.37
CA THR A 1 -6.48 16.98 17.22
C THR A 1 -6.12 18.23 16.45
N VAL A 2 -6.03 19.39 17.08
CA VAL A 2 -5.55 20.62 16.42
C VAL A 2 -4.07 20.82 16.78
N TRP A 3 -3.21 20.99 15.79
CA TRP A 3 -1.78 21.27 15.98
C TRP A 3 -1.36 22.36 15.00
N GLN A 4 -0.69 23.40 15.50
CA GLN A 4 -0.32 24.60 14.72
C GLN A 4 -1.47 25.24 13.93
N GLY A 5 -2.69 25.19 14.46
CA GLY A 5 -3.88 25.76 13.79
C GLY A 5 -4.51 24.87 12.73
N GLU A 6 -3.92 23.71 12.44
CA GLU A 6 -4.49 22.73 11.52
C GLU A 6 -5.19 21.59 12.25
N THR A 7 -6.30 21.11 11.68
CA THR A 7 -6.99 19.91 12.17
C THR A 7 -6.33 18.66 11.59
N TRP A 8 -6.01 17.72 12.47
CA TRP A 8 -5.46 16.40 12.16
C TRP A 8 -6.47 15.34 12.57
N HIS A 9 -6.90 14.54 11.60
CA HIS A 9 -7.86 13.46 11.79
C HIS A 9 -7.15 12.12 11.95
N TRP A 10 -7.53 11.34 12.95
CA TRP A 10 -7.10 9.95 13.10
C TRP A 10 -8.03 9.02 12.33
N SER A 11 -8.01 9.15 11.00
CA SER A 11 -8.85 8.31 10.15
C SER A 11 -8.24 8.10 8.78
N LYS A 12 -8.12 6.83 8.38
CA LYS A 12 -7.82 6.45 6.99
C LYS A 12 -9.00 6.73 6.06
N HIS A 13 -10.22 6.74 6.58
CA HIS A 13 -11.44 6.89 5.80
C HIS A 13 -11.45 8.21 5.01
N LEU A 14 -11.06 9.33 5.62
CA LEU A 14 -11.08 10.64 4.95
C LEU A 14 -10.09 10.72 3.79
N GLU A 15 -8.86 10.22 3.98
CA GLU A 15 -7.88 10.14 2.89
C GLU A 15 -8.34 9.18 1.81
N PHE A 16 -8.92 8.04 2.19
CA PHE A 16 -9.40 7.04 1.25
C PHE A 16 -10.53 7.57 0.35
N LEU A 17 -11.47 8.37 0.88
CA LEU A 17 -12.58 8.93 0.09
C LEU A 17 -12.11 9.81 -1.07
N ARG A 18 -10.89 10.38 -1.01
CA ARG A 18 -10.29 11.13 -2.13
C ARG A 18 -10.02 10.25 -3.35
N PHE A 19 -10.01 8.93 -3.17
CA PHE A 19 -9.73 7.93 -4.20
C PHE A 19 -10.95 7.04 -4.46
N ILE A 20 -12.15 7.43 -4.02
CA ILE A 20 -13.34 6.60 -4.15
C ILE A 20 -13.68 6.30 -5.62
N GLU A 21 -13.45 7.25 -6.52
CA GLU A 21 -13.74 7.14 -7.96
C GLU A 21 -12.67 6.33 -8.73
N LEU A 22 -11.57 5.92 -8.09
CA LEU A 22 -10.44 5.25 -8.74
C LEU A 22 -10.83 3.98 -9.53
N PRO A 23 -11.75 3.10 -9.07
CA PRO A 23 -12.13 1.91 -9.84
C PRO A 23 -12.89 2.22 -11.12
N ALA A 24 -13.60 3.35 -11.19
CA ALA A 24 -14.35 3.73 -12.38
C ALA A 24 -13.43 4.17 -13.53
N GLU A 25 -12.25 4.69 -13.20
CA GLU A 25 -11.26 5.21 -14.15
C GLU A 25 -10.13 4.19 -14.43
N SER A 26 -9.89 3.26 -13.51
CA SER A 26 -8.88 2.22 -13.64
C SER A 26 -9.30 1.11 -14.62
N LYS A 27 -8.36 0.68 -15.47
CA LYS A 27 -8.54 -0.51 -16.34
C LYS A 27 -8.41 -1.83 -15.58
N ILE A 28 -7.85 -1.80 -14.36
CA ILE A 28 -7.69 -2.96 -13.48
C ILE A 28 -8.73 -2.88 -12.36
N PRO A 29 -9.46 -3.96 -12.05
CA PRO A 29 -10.41 -3.96 -10.95
C PRO A 29 -9.68 -3.78 -9.61
N LEU A 30 -10.26 -2.96 -8.75
CA LEU A 30 -9.76 -2.71 -7.40
C LEU A 30 -10.65 -3.37 -6.36
N GLU A 31 -10.02 -3.92 -5.32
CA GLU A 31 -10.70 -4.61 -4.22
C GLU A 31 -10.21 -4.08 -2.87
N LEU A 32 -11.13 -3.99 -1.92
CA LEU A 32 -10.82 -3.67 -0.53
C LEU A 32 -11.16 -4.82 0.40
N ALA A 33 -10.16 -5.26 1.16
CA ALA A 33 -10.37 -6.04 2.37
C ALA A 33 -10.77 -5.09 3.52
N VAL A 34 -12.06 -5.12 3.90
CA VAL A 34 -12.66 -4.22 4.89
C VAL A 34 -13.40 -5.00 5.95
N GLY A 35 -13.27 -4.57 7.20
CA GLY A 35 -13.96 -5.15 8.36
C GLY A 35 -14.74 -4.08 9.12
N GLY A 36 -15.88 -4.47 9.69
CA GLY A 36 -16.66 -3.61 10.59
C GLY A 36 -17.29 -2.37 9.94
N ILE A 37 -17.47 -2.36 8.61
CA ILE A 37 -18.17 -1.26 7.92
C ILE A 37 -19.69 -1.48 7.93
N LEU A 38 -20.46 -0.39 7.90
CA LEU A 38 -21.92 -0.46 7.81
C LEU A 38 -22.36 -0.88 6.41
N GLN A 39 -23.57 -1.41 6.28
CA GLN A 39 -24.10 -1.82 4.97
C GLN A 39 -24.15 -0.65 3.98
N ASN A 40 -24.47 0.56 4.44
CA ASN A 40 -24.49 1.75 3.59
C ASN A 40 -23.09 2.08 3.04
N ASP A 41 -22.04 1.92 3.84
CA ASP A 41 -20.66 2.15 3.39
C ASP A 41 -20.24 1.10 2.35
N ARG A 42 -20.65 -0.16 2.55
CA ARG A 42 -20.42 -1.22 1.56
C ARG A 42 -21.13 -0.92 0.24
N ASN A 43 -22.39 -0.53 0.29
CA ASN A 43 -23.15 -0.17 -0.90
C ASN A 43 -22.48 1.00 -1.64
N MET A 44 -22.05 2.03 -0.91
CA MET A 44 -21.33 3.17 -1.49
C MET A 44 -20.04 2.74 -2.20
N LEU A 45 -19.25 1.83 -1.60
CA LEU A 45 -18.05 1.28 -2.24
C LEU A 45 -18.39 0.55 -3.55
N GLU A 46 -19.40 -0.31 -3.51
CA GLU A 46 -19.84 -1.09 -4.68
C GLU A 46 -20.40 -0.21 -5.80
N GLU A 47 -21.16 0.85 -5.47
CA GLU A 47 -21.66 1.86 -6.42
C GLU A 47 -20.52 2.58 -7.15
N HIS A 48 -19.37 2.77 -6.51
CA HIS A 48 -18.16 3.35 -7.12
C HIS A 48 -17.24 2.30 -7.77
N GLY A 49 -17.70 1.05 -7.89
CA GLY A 49 -16.98 -0.01 -8.59
C GLY A 49 -15.93 -0.75 -7.75
N TRP A 50 -15.85 -0.50 -6.44
CA TRP A 50 -14.98 -1.27 -5.56
C TRP A 50 -15.54 -2.68 -5.34
N ARG A 51 -14.70 -3.68 -5.51
CA ARG A 51 -14.97 -5.01 -4.94
C ARG A 51 -14.67 -4.97 -3.45
N THR A 52 -15.42 -5.72 -2.66
CA THR A 52 -15.17 -5.84 -1.22
C THR A 52 -15.03 -7.29 -0.80
N VAL A 53 -14.08 -7.53 0.10
CA VAL A 53 -13.94 -8.79 0.83
C VAL A 53 -13.92 -8.49 2.32
N ALA A 54 -14.53 -9.36 3.13
CA ALA A 54 -14.52 -9.21 4.57
C ALA A 54 -13.09 -9.44 5.10
N SER A 55 -12.51 -8.47 5.81
CA SER A 55 -11.15 -8.66 6.34
C SER A 55 -11.05 -9.84 7.30
N SER A 56 -12.14 -10.20 7.98
CA SER A 56 -12.21 -11.36 8.88
C SER A 56 -12.06 -12.71 8.16
N SER A 57 -12.22 -12.77 6.83
CA SER A 57 -11.88 -13.99 6.07
C SER A 57 -10.37 -14.15 5.85
N LEU A 58 -9.57 -13.17 6.26
CA LEU A 58 -8.12 -13.11 6.09
C LEU A 58 -7.37 -13.14 7.43
N ASP A 59 -8.05 -13.50 8.54
CA ASP A 59 -7.44 -13.55 9.88
C ASP A 59 -6.44 -14.71 10.03
N ASP A 60 -6.58 -15.75 9.21
CA ASP A 60 -5.64 -16.88 9.15
C ASP A 60 -4.39 -16.54 8.30
N PRO A 61 -3.17 -16.83 8.78
CA PRO A 61 -1.94 -16.53 8.04
C PRO A 61 -1.86 -17.13 6.63
N GLU A 62 -2.33 -18.35 6.40
CA GLU A 62 -2.23 -18.97 5.06
C GLU A 62 -3.26 -18.34 4.10
N SER A 63 -4.44 -18.02 4.60
CA SER A 63 -5.49 -17.30 3.86
C SER A 63 -5.01 -15.90 3.48
N TYR A 64 -4.38 -15.17 4.41
CA TYR A 64 -3.76 -13.88 4.15
C TYR A 64 -2.61 -13.97 3.13
N ARG A 65 -1.74 -14.98 3.25
CA ARG A 65 -0.64 -15.20 2.30
C ARG A 65 -1.16 -15.53 0.91
N LYS A 66 -2.20 -16.36 0.81
CA LYS A 66 -2.88 -16.68 -0.44
C LYS A 66 -3.50 -15.44 -1.06
N TYR A 67 -4.15 -14.61 -0.26
CA TYR A 67 -4.74 -13.34 -0.70
C TYR A 67 -3.69 -12.47 -1.39
N ILE A 68 -2.59 -12.14 -0.69
CA ILE A 68 -1.48 -11.34 -1.25
C ILE A 68 -0.94 -11.97 -2.53
N ARG A 69 -0.67 -13.28 -2.52
CA ARG A 69 -0.09 -13.97 -3.69
C ARG A 69 -1.06 -14.06 -4.87
N SER A 70 -2.36 -13.99 -4.65
CA SER A 70 -3.37 -14.00 -5.71
C SER A 70 -3.66 -12.61 -6.28
N SER A 71 -3.31 -11.55 -5.55
CA SER A 71 -3.45 -10.16 -6.00
C SER A 71 -2.46 -9.83 -7.11
N LEU A 72 -2.81 -8.88 -7.98
CA LEU A 72 -1.86 -8.29 -8.94
C LEU A 72 -0.84 -7.40 -8.23
N GLY A 73 -1.28 -6.61 -7.26
CA GLY A 73 -0.47 -5.62 -6.54
C GLY A 73 -1.21 -5.07 -5.34
N GLU A 74 -0.56 -4.17 -4.60
CA GLU A 74 -1.21 -3.37 -3.57
C GLU A 74 -1.53 -1.97 -4.09
N PHE A 75 -2.75 -1.51 -3.81
CA PHE A 75 -3.08 -0.09 -3.75
C PHE A 75 -3.41 0.26 -2.30
N SER A 76 -2.89 1.37 -1.77
CA SER A 76 -3.26 1.81 -0.42
C SER A 76 -3.11 3.32 -0.17
N ALA A 77 -4.20 3.93 0.29
CA ALA A 77 -4.16 5.24 0.96
C ALA A 77 -3.54 5.12 2.36
N ALA A 78 -2.77 6.13 2.76
CA ALA A 78 -2.17 6.20 4.09
C ALA A 78 -3.08 6.99 5.04
N LYS A 79 -2.79 6.94 6.35
CA LYS A 79 -3.45 7.85 7.30
C LYS A 79 -2.94 9.26 7.08
N GLU A 80 -3.84 10.24 7.22
CA GLU A 80 -3.52 11.67 7.05
C GLU A 80 -2.26 12.07 7.84
N GLN A 81 -2.06 11.54 9.05
CA GLN A 81 -0.88 11.86 9.85
C GLN A 81 0.44 11.49 9.18
N TYR A 82 0.50 10.37 8.47
CA TYR A 82 1.73 9.94 7.79
C TYR A 82 1.98 10.76 6.52
N VAL A 83 0.90 11.13 5.82
CA VAL A 83 0.96 11.95 4.60
C VAL A 83 1.40 13.37 4.93
N LYS A 84 0.68 14.05 5.83
CA LYS A 84 0.95 15.45 6.19
C LYS A 84 2.33 15.63 6.85
N SER A 85 2.71 14.74 7.75
CA SER A 85 4.01 14.85 8.44
C SER A 85 5.19 14.37 7.60
N ARG A 86 4.94 13.71 6.46
CA ARG A 86 5.96 13.03 5.66
C ARG A 86 6.87 12.15 6.52
N SER A 87 6.27 11.34 7.40
CA SER A 87 6.99 10.57 8.43
C SER A 87 7.92 9.47 7.90
N GLY A 88 7.89 9.18 6.60
CA GLY A 88 8.57 8.03 6.00
C GLY A 88 7.91 6.69 6.31
N TRP A 89 6.69 6.69 6.87
CA TRP A 89 6.01 5.46 7.27
C TRP A 89 5.76 4.54 6.08
N PHE A 90 6.12 3.26 6.23
CA PHE A 90 5.92 2.21 5.24
C PHE A 90 5.35 0.96 5.92
N SER A 91 4.35 0.31 5.32
CA SER A 91 3.64 -0.80 5.97
C SER A 91 4.41 -2.11 5.84
N ASP A 92 4.40 -2.91 6.91
CA ASP A 92 4.74 -4.33 6.89
C ASP A 92 3.96 -5.13 5.81
N ARG A 93 2.66 -4.86 5.61
CA ARG A 93 1.89 -5.46 4.52
C ARG A 93 2.47 -5.13 3.15
N SER A 94 2.89 -3.90 2.91
CA SER A 94 3.52 -3.50 1.66
C SER A 94 4.80 -4.29 1.43
N VAL A 95 5.58 -4.54 2.48
CA VAL A 95 6.74 -5.44 2.41
C VAL A 95 6.32 -6.88 2.05
N CYS A 96 5.22 -7.40 2.60
CA CYS A 96 4.70 -8.72 2.21
C CYS A 96 4.29 -8.80 0.73
N TYR A 97 3.69 -7.75 0.18
CA TYR A 97 3.38 -7.65 -1.26
C TYR A 97 4.66 -7.65 -2.09
N LEU A 98 5.63 -6.78 -1.76
CA LEU A 98 6.92 -6.72 -2.44
C LEU A 98 7.63 -8.09 -2.41
N ALA A 99 7.68 -8.75 -1.25
CA ALA A 99 8.29 -10.07 -1.08
C ALA A 99 7.58 -11.18 -1.86
N ALA A 100 6.29 -11.00 -2.19
CA ALA A 100 5.55 -11.88 -3.07
C ALA A 100 5.69 -11.52 -4.57
N GLY A 101 6.56 -10.56 -4.91
CA GLY A 101 6.74 -10.05 -6.27
C GLY A 101 5.52 -9.27 -6.76
N ARG A 102 4.74 -8.68 -5.86
CA ARG A 102 3.54 -7.91 -6.19
C ARG A 102 3.86 -6.42 -6.11
N PRO A 103 3.72 -5.66 -7.23
CA PRO A 103 3.97 -4.23 -7.22
C PRO A 103 3.11 -3.50 -6.19
N VAL A 104 3.67 -2.44 -5.59
CA VAL A 104 3.02 -1.67 -4.53
C VAL A 104 2.86 -0.22 -4.98
N ILE A 105 1.64 0.30 -4.87
CA ILE A 105 1.27 1.67 -5.18
C ILE A 105 0.63 2.27 -3.92
N VAL A 106 1.37 3.11 -3.21
CA VAL A 106 0.95 3.62 -1.89
C VAL A 106 1.06 5.14 -1.82
N GLN A 107 0.18 5.76 -1.04
CA GLN A 107 0.18 7.22 -0.89
C GLN A 107 1.49 7.70 -0.28
N ASP A 108 2.04 8.80 -0.78
CA ASP A 108 3.34 9.31 -0.38
C ASP A 108 3.33 9.79 1.08
N THR A 109 4.16 9.13 1.89
CA THR A 109 4.45 9.52 3.28
C THR A 109 5.88 10.02 3.42
N GLY A 110 6.62 10.22 2.32
CA GLY A 110 8.05 10.54 2.32
C GLY A 110 8.96 9.31 2.37
N PHE A 111 8.42 8.09 2.28
CA PHE A 111 9.22 6.85 2.32
C PHE A 111 10.22 6.73 1.15
N GLY A 112 9.98 7.45 0.05
CA GLY A 112 10.88 7.50 -1.12
C GLY A 112 12.28 8.08 -0.81
N ASN A 113 12.46 8.72 0.35
CA ASN A 113 13.78 9.13 0.82
C ASN A 113 14.69 7.95 1.21
N SER A 114 14.10 6.79 1.51
CA SER A 114 14.80 5.59 1.98
C SER A 114 14.63 4.40 1.04
N LEU A 115 13.54 4.37 0.25
CA LEU A 115 13.20 3.27 -0.64
C LEU A 115 13.13 3.75 -2.10
N PRO A 116 13.56 2.93 -3.07
CA PRO A 116 13.47 3.29 -4.47
C PRO A 116 12.00 3.30 -4.93
N THR A 117 11.64 4.29 -5.74
CA THR A 117 10.32 4.41 -6.36
C THR A 117 10.42 4.48 -7.87
N GLY A 118 9.29 4.26 -8.57
CA GLY A 118 9.19 4.35 -10.03
C GLY A 118 9.33 3.01 -10.74
N LYS A 119 9.69 1.92 -10.05
CA LYS A 119 9.67 0.57 -10.60
C LYS A 119 9.38 -0.47 -9.53
N GLY A 120 8.20 -1.09 -9.58
CA GLY A 120 7.77 -2.13 -8.63
C GLY A 120 7.25 -1.56 -7.30
N LEU A 121 7.71 -0.36 -6.92
CA LEU A 121 7.16 0.46 -5.85
C LEU A 121 6.89 1.87 -6.37
N PHE A 122 5.69 2.39 -6.12
CA PHE A 122 5.27 3.73 -6.52
C PHE A 122 4.66 4.48 -5.33
N SER A 123 5.00 5.77 -5.25
CA SER A 123 4.37 6.74 -4.36
C SER A 123 3.42 7.63 -5.16
N PHE A 124 2.26 7.98 -4.60
CA PHE A 124 1.34 8.95 -5.22
C PHE A 124 0.84 10.00 -4.22
N LEU A 125 0.59 11.22 -4.69
CA LEU A 125 0.04 12.33 -3.91
C LEU A 125 -1.45 12.56 -4.18
N ASN A 126 -1.90 12.20 -5.37
CA ASN A 126 -3.25 12.43 -5.89
C ASN A 126 -3.73 11.27 -6.75
N ARG A 127 -4.99 11.34 -7.17
CA ARG A 127 -5.66 10.28 -7.94
C ARG A 127 -4.99 10.04 -9.29
N ASP A 128 -4.62 11.09 -10.00
CA ASP A 128 -4.06 11.00 -11.35
C ASP A 128 -2.71 10.26 -11.33
N GLU A 129 -1.87 10.55 -10.33
CA GLU A 129 -0.63 9.81 -10.09
C GLU A 129 -0.88 8.34 -9.74
N ALA A 130 -1.92 8.05 -8.94
CA ALA A 130 -2.29 6.66 -8.64
C ALA A 130 -2.73 5.90 -9.89
N LEU A 131 -3.55 6.53 -10.75
CA LEU A 131 -3.98 5.95 -12.02
C LEU A 131 -2.79 5.71 -12.95
N SER A 132 -1.91 6.70 -13.11
CA SER A 132 -0.71 6.57 -13.93
C SER A 132 0.18 5.44 -13.43
N ALA A 133 0.36 5.27 -12.12
CA ALA A 133 1.13 4.16 -11.56
C ALA A 133 0.46 2.80 -11.82
N ILE A 134 -0.88 2.72 -11.74
CA ILE A 134 -1.62 1.50 -12.07
C ILE A 134 -1.43 1.14 -13.54
N GLU A 135 -1.50 2.11 -14.44
CA GLU A 135 -1.31 1.90 -15.88
C GLU A 135 0.13 1.49 -16.23
N GLU A 136 1.13 2.12 -15.61
CA GLU A 136 2.54 1.77 -15.78
C GLU A 136 2.79 0.32 -15.34
N VAL A 137 2.29 -0.06 -14.15
CA VAL A 137 2.36 -1.45 -13.66
C VAL A 137 1.65 -2.43 -14.60
N ALA A 138 0.51 -2.04 -15.19
CA ALA A 138 -0.21 -2.87 -16.13
C ALA A 138 0.56 -3.08 -17.45
N CYS A 139 1.30 -2.06 -17.91
CA CYS A 139 2.00 -2.06 -19.18
C CYS A 139 3.18 -3.04 -19.20
N ASP A 140 3.97 -3.09 -18.11
CA ASP A 140 5.09 -4.02 -17.96
C ASP A 140 5.07 -4.72 -16.59
N TYR A 141 3.99 -5.48 -16.37
CA TYR A 141 3.79 -6.16 -15.09
C TYR A 141 4.96 -7.09 -14.71
N ALA A 142 5.56 -7.77 -15.70
CA ALA A 142 6.67 -8.69 -15.45
C ALA A 142 7.90 -7.96 -14.89
N ALA A 143 8.27 -6.82 -15.47
CA ALA A 143 9.39 -6.03 -14.97
C ALA A 143 9.09 -5.41 -13.60
N HIS A 144 7.86 -4.95 -13.37
CA HIS A 144 7.47 -4.40 -12.08
C HIS A 144 7.38 -5.47 -10.99
N SER A 145 6.92 -6.67 -11.33
CA SER A 145 6.89 -7.82 -10.42
C SER A 145 8.30 -8.24 -9.99
N ALA A 146 9.23 -8.34 -10.94
CA ALA A 146 10.63 -8.62 -10.64
C ALA A 146 11.27 -7.52 -9.78
N ALA A 147 11.04 -6.24 -10.13
CA ALA A 147 11.56 -5.13 -9.35
C ALA A 147 11.00 -5.08 -7.93
N ALA A 148 9.71 -5.36 -7.74
CA ALA A 148 9.10 -5.45 -6.42
C ALA A 148 9.80 -6.48 -5.53
N PHE A 149 10.08 -7.67 -6.09
CA PHE A 149 10.81 -8.72 -5.38
C PHE A 149 12.25 -8.30 -5.03
N GLU A 150 12.96 -7.67 -5.96
CA GLU A 150 14.32 -7.16 -5.71
C GLU A 150 14.35 -6.08 -4.63
N ILE A 151 13.35 -5.19 -4.58
CA ILE A 151 13.23 -4.20 -3.50
C ILE A 151 13.05 -4.89 -2.15
N ALA A 152 12.16 -5.90 -2.06
CA ALA A 152 11.97 -6.67 -0.82
C ALA A 152 13.29 -7.29 -0.34
N LYS A 153 14.02 -7.93 -1.26
CA LYS A 153 15.29 -8.58 -0.94
C LYS A 153 16.36 -7.57 -0.51
N GLN A 154 16.52 -6.46 -1.22
CA GLN A 154 17.61 -5.52 -0.92
C GLN A 154 17.38 -4.71 0.36
N TYR A 155 16.14 -4.32 0.65
CA TYR A 155 15.83 -3.36 1.70
C TYR A 155 15.20 -3.99 2.95
N PHE A 156 14.65 -5.20 2.84
CA PHE A 156 13.86 -5.82 3.91
C PHE A 156 14.26 -7.26 4.24
N GLU A 157 15.31 -7.81 3.61
CA GLU A 157 15.82 -9.14 3.95
C GLU A 157 16.33 -9.17 5.40
N ALA A 158 15.79 -10.10 6.18
CA ALA A 158 15.98 -10.15 7.62
C ALA A 158 17.46 -10.33 7.99
N GLU A 159 18.17 -11.18 7.28
CA GLU A 159 19.60 -11.45 7.47
C GLU A 159 20.43 -10.17 7.27
N SER A 160 20.10 -9.38 6.24
CA SER A 160 20.77 -8.12 5.93
C SER A 160 20.48 -7.06 6.99
N VAL A 161 19.20 -6.83 7.30
CA VAL A 161 18.77 -5.80 8.26
C VAL A 161 19.20 -6.14 9.70
N LEU A 162 18.91 -7.35 10.17
CA LEU A 162 19.31 -7.79 11.50
C LEU A 162 20.83 -7.89 11.62
N GLY A 163 21.52 -8.34 10.56
CA GLY A 163 22.97 -8.37 10.52
C GLY A 163 23.60 -6.98 10.68
N GLU A 164 23.01 -5.94 10.08
CA GLU A 164 23.44 -4.55 10.29
C GLU A 164 23.15 -4.06 11.71
N ILE A 165 21.95 -4.32 12.24
CA ILE A 165 21.58 -3.94 13.61
C ILE A 165 22.54 -4.58 14.61
N CYS A 166 22.74 -5.90 14.52
CA CYS A 166 23.62 -6.65 15.41
C CYS A 166 25.07 -6.13 15.37
N ARG A 167 25.61 -5.82 14.18
CA ARG A 167 26.94 -5.18 14.05
C ARG A 167 26.99 -3.81 14.74
N LYS A 168 25.96 -2.98 14.60
CA LYS A 168 25.91 -1.65 15.23
C LYS A 168 25.88 -1.71 16.76
N ILE A 169 25.30 -2.77 17.32
CA ILE A 169 25.23 -2.97 18.79
C ILE A 169 26.33 -3.90 19.32
N GLY A 170 27.29 -4.31 18.48
CA GLY A 170 28.44 -5.13 18.88
C GLY A 170 28.12 -6.59 19.20
N LEU A 171 27.03 -7.13 18.65
CA LEU A 171 26.69 -8.56 18.76
C LEU A 171 27.28 -9.41 17.62
N LEU A 172 27.72 -8.77 16.53
CA LEU A 172 28.43 -9.35 15.39
C LEU A 172 29.67 -8.53 15.05
#